data_AF-A0A7T5CKA0-F1
#
_entry.id   AF-A0A7T5CKA0-F1
#
_cell.length_a   1.000
_cell.length_b   1.000
_cell.length_c   1.000
_cell.angle_alpha   90.00
_cell.angle_beta   90.00
_cell.angle_gamma   90.00
#
_symmetry.space_group_name_H-M   'P 1'
#
loop_
_entity.id
_entity.type
_entity.pdbx_description
1 polymer ?
#
loop_
_entity_poly.entity_id
_entity_poly.type
_entity_poly.pdbx_seq_one_letter_code
_entity_poly.pdbx_strand_id
1 'polypeptide(L)'
;MAEPRQNLNIELAFGNKERLEKLRDWNGMTQKELVSRVLTWFCVQDRVVQQIILGQIPSEIAPDVAELLLKRLAQINNTDIDDDDRPSLIVELPPDPTQS
;
A
#
# COMPACT_ATOMS: atom_id res chain seq x y z
N MET A 1 -28.70 14.28 10.61
CA MET A 1 -29.39 13.56 9.51
C MET A 1 -28.44 12.47 9.04
N ALA A 2 -28.87 11.21 8.93
CA ALA A 2 -27.99 10.14 8.47
C ALA A 2 -27.76 10.30 6.96
N GLU A 3 -26.51 10.42 6.53
CA GLU A 3 -26.17 10.54 5.11
C GLU A 3 -26.64 9.31 4.31
N PRO A 4 -27.10 9.49 3.06
CA PRO A 4 -27.53 8.39 2.23
C PRO A 4 -26.34 7.45 1.95
N ARG A 5 -26.47 6.19 2.37
CA ARG A 5 -25.49 5.14 2.05
C ARG A 5 -25.69 4.69 0.61
N GLN A 6 -24.69 4.92 -0.25
CA GLN A 6 -24.71 4.42 -1.61
C GLN A 6 -24.31 2.93 -1.64
N ASN A 7 -25.17 2.08 -2.20
CA ASN A 7 -24.86 0.67 -2.43
C ASN A 7 -24.23 0.52 -3.81
N LEU A 8 -22.97 0.09 -3.85
CA LEU A 8 -22.24 -0.17 -5.09
C LEU A 8 -22.30 -1.68 -5.39
N ASN A 9 -22.84 -2.06 -6.54
CA ASN A 9 -22.75 -3.43 -7.03
C ASN A 9 -21.54 -3.52 -7.98
N ILE A 10 -20.56 -4.36 -7.64
CA ILE A 10 -19.33 -4.52 -8.42
C ILE A 10 -19.37 -5.88 -9.10
N GLU A 11 -19.38 -5.87 -10.43
CA GLU A 11 -19.14 -7.07 -11.22
C GLU A 11 -17.64 -7.28 -11.38
N LEU A 12 -17.16 -8.47 -11.02
CA LEU A 12 -15.75 -8.82 -11.13
C LEU A 12 -15.49 -9.42 -12.51
N ALA A 13 -14.42 -8.96 -13.16
CA ALA A 13 -13.91 -9.62 -14.35
C ALA A 13 -13.55 -11.09 -14.08
N PHE A 14 -13.62 -11.92 -15.12
CA PHE A 14 -13.36 -13.35 -15.03
C PHE A 14 -11.98 -13.63 -14.39
N GLY A 15 -11.94 -14.54 -13.40
CA GLY A 15 -10.73 -14.90 -12.67
C GLY A 15 -10.35 -14.01 -11.48
N ASN A 16 -10.97 -12.83 -11.32
CA ASN A 16 -10.66 -11.95 -10.18
C ASN A 16 -11.39 -12.34 -8.88
N LYS A 17 -12.45 -13.15 -8.97
CA LYS A 17 -13.21 -13.63 -7.80
C LYS A 17 -12.31 -14.44 -6.84
N GLU A 18 -11.59 -15.43 -7.36
CA GLU A 18 -10.73 -16.28 -6.54
C GLU A 18 -9.59 -15.47 -5.89
N ARG A 19 -9.03 -14.50 -6.63
CA ARG A 19 -8.00 -13.60 -6.09
C ARG A 19 -8.54 -12.73 -4.97
N LEU A 20 -9.75 -12.21 -5.13
CA LEU A 20 -10.41 -11.41 -4.10
C LEU A 20 -10.75 -12.24 -2.86
N GLU A 21 -11.20 -13.49 -3.03
CA GLU A 21 -11.47 -14.41 -1.92
C GLU A 21 -10.20 -14.72 -1.12
N LYS A 22 -9.08 -15.02 -1.79
CA LYS A 22 -7.78 -15.21 -1.12
C LYS A 22 -7.35 -13.96 -0.36
N LEU A 23 -7.48 -12.79 -0.96
CA LEU A 23 -7.08 -11.53 -0.34
C LEU A 23 -7.96 -11.19 0.87
N ARG A 24 -9.25 -11.50 0.78
CA ARG A 24 -10.20 -11.39 1.89
C ARG A 24 -9.76 -12.28 3.06
N ASP A 25 -9.48 -13.55 2.78
CA ASP A 25 -9.15 -14.55 3.79
C ASP A 25 -7.80 -14.25 4.46
N TRP A 26 -6.80 -13.78 3.70
CA TRP A 26 -5.51 -13.35 4.25
C TRP A 26 -5.60 -12.16 5.20
N ASN A 27 -6.52 -11.24 4.94
CA ASN A 27 -6.68 -10.04 5.77
C ASN A 27 -7.76 -10.19 6.86
N GLY A 28 -8.49 -11.32 6.88
CA GLY A 28 -9.58 -11.55 7.84
C GLY A 28 -10.73 -10.55 7.73
N MET A 29 -10.97 -10.00 6.54
CA MET A 29 -12.00 -8.98 6.30
C MET A 29 -13.20 -9.57 5.55
N THR A 30 -14.33 -8.87 5.48
CA THR A 30 -15.35 -9.14 4.47
C THR A 30 -15.01 -8.43 3.15
N GLN A 31 -15.58 -8.88 2.03
CA GLN A 31 -15.40 -8.21 0.74
C GLN A 31 -15.81 -6.73 0.80
N LYS A 32 -16.89 -6.42 1.52
CA LYS A 32 -17.39 -5.05 1.69
C LYS A 32 -16.38 -4.18 2.47
N GLU A 33 -15.84 -4.70 3.57
CA GLU A 33 -14.84 -3.97 4.37
C GLU A 33 -13.56 -3.73 3.58
N LEU A 34 -13.08 -4.75 2.86
CA LEU A 34 -11.90 -4.65 2.02
C LEU A 34 -12.06 -3.56 0.95
N VAL A 35 -13.16 -3.61 0.18
CA VAL A 35 -13.46 -2.61 -0.87
C VAL A 35 -13.64 -1.23 -0.25
N SER A 36 -14.36 -1.12 0.87
CA SER A 36 -14.55 0.15 1.57
C SER A 36 -13.22 0.77 2.01
N ARG A 37 -12.28 -0.06 2.49
CA ARG A 37 -10.97 0.41 2.95
C ARG A 37 -10.09 0.85 1.79
N VAL A 38 -10.10 0.10 0.68
CA VAL A 38 -9.39 0.49 -0.55
C VAL A 38 -9.94 1.80 -1.11
N LEU A 39 -11.26 1.95 -1.20
CA LEU A 39 -11.88 3.19 -1.68
C LEU A 39 -11.57 4.38 -0.76
N THR A 40 -11.66 4.18 0.56
CA THR A 40 -11.33 5.23 1.54
C THR A 40 -9.88 5.68 1.39
N TRP A 41 -8.95 4.74 1.27
CA TRP A 41 -7.54 5.04 1.03
C TRP A 41 -7.34 5.78 -0.30
N PHE A 42 -7.97 5.31 -1.38
CA PHE A 42 -7.82 5.89 -2.71
C PHE A 42 -8.32 7.35 -2.77
N CYS A 43 -9.45 7.65 -2.13
CA CYS A 43 -10.05 8.99 -2.12
C CYS A 43 -9.20 10.05 -1.41
N VAL A 44 -8.29 9.66 -0.51
CA VAL A 44 -7.39 10.59 0.18
C VAL A 44 -6.01 10.72 -0.48
N GLN A 45 -5.73 9.93 -1.52
CA GLN A 45 -4.48 10.05 -2.27
C GLN A 45 -4.44 11.33 -3.11
N ASP A 46 -3.24 11.81 -3.41
CA ASP A 46 -3.06 12.90 -4.36
C ASP A 46 -3.50 12.50 -5.78
N ARG A 47 -3.75 13.51 -6.61
CA ARG A 47 -4.26 13.32 -7.97
C ARG A 47 -3.31 12.50 -8.85
N VAL A 48 -1.99 12.60 -8.62
CA VAL A 48 -1.00 11.87 -9.42
C VAL A 48 -1.07 10.38 -9.10
N VAL A 49 -1.11 10.02 -7.81
CA VAL A 49 -1.28 8.62 -7.39
C VAL A 49 -2.61 8.05 -7.89
N GLN A 50 -3.70 8.81 -7.83
CA GLN A 50 -4.98 8.38 -8.38
C GLN A 50 -4.90 8.08 -9.88
N GLN A 51 -4.25 8.95 -10.65
CA GLN A 51 -4.06 8.77 -12.09
C GLN A 51 -3.19 7.54 -12.41
N ILE A 52 -2.14 7.30 -11.63
CA ILE A 52 -1.30 6.10 -11.76
C ILE A 52 -2.14 4.84 -11.57
N ILE A 53 -2.86 4.75 -10.45
CA ILE A 53 -3.64 3.56 -10.10
C ILE A 53 -4.79 3.32 -11.09
N LEU A 54 -5.39 4.38 -11.65
CA LEU A 54 -6.41 4.27 -12.69
C LEU A 54 -5.84 4.00 -14.08
N GLY A 55 -4.53 3.87 -14.25
CA GLY A 55 -3.89 3.64 -15.54
C GLY A 55 -4.07 4.80 -16.53
N GLN A 56 -4.30 6.02 -16.02
CA GLN A 56 -4.48 7.22 -16.84
C GLN A 56 -3.17 7.84 -17.29
N ILE A 57 -2.03 7.31 -16.84
CA ILE A 57 -0.73 7.69 -17.34
C ILE A 57 -0.48 6.97 -18.67
N PRO A 58 -0.20 7.71 -19.77
CA PRO A 58 0.20 7.11 -21.03
C PRO A 58 1.35 6.13 -20.85
N SER A 59 1.26 4.97 -21.48
CA SER A 59 2.27 3.91 -21.34
C SER A 59 3.67 4.38 -21.74
N GLU A 60 3.78 5.39 -22.59
CA GLU A 60 5.07 5.94 -23.02
C GLU A 60 5.82 6.64 -21.88
N ILE A 61 5.11 7.27 -20.93
CA ILE A 61 5.73 8.06 -19.85
C ILE A 61 5.69 7.38 -18.48
N ALA A 62 4.97 6.27 -18.36
CA ALA A 62 4.90 5.46 -17.14
C ALA A 62 6.29 5.06 -16.56
N PRO A 63 7.28 4.62 -17.35
CA PRO A 63 8.60 4.29 -16.81
C PRO A 63 9.32 5.51 -16.22
N ASP A 64 9.21 6.68 -16.87
CA ASP A 64 9.84 7.92 -16.41
C ASP A 64 9.24 8.39 -15.08
N VAL A 65 7.91 8.25 -14.93
CA VAL A 65 7.21 8.59 -13.67
C VAL A 65 7.61 7.63 -12.55
N ALA A 66 7.72 6.33 -12.84
CA ALA A 66 8.18 5.34 -11.86
C ALA A 66 9.62 5.63 -11.40
N GLU A 67 10.52 5.96 -12.32
CA GLU A 67 11.90 6.34 -11.99
C GLU A 67 11.94 7.58 -11.11
N LEU A 68 11.14 8.60 -11.41
CA LEU A 68 11.11 9.85 -10.67
C LEU A 68 10.57 9.65 -9.24
N LEU A 69 9.55 8.80 -9.07
CA LEU A 69 9.03 8.41 -7.75
C LEU A 69 10.08 7.65 -6.93
N LEU A 70 10.77 6.67 -7.53
CA LEU A 70 11.83 5.91 -6.87
C LEU A 70 13.00 6.82 -6.43
N LYS A 71 13.41 7.75 -7.29
CA LYS A 71 14.43 8.77 -6.95
C LYS A 71 14.00 9.62 -5.75
N ARG A 72 12.75 10.05 -5.70
CA ARG A 72 12.22 10.83 -4.56
C ARG A 72 12.19 10.02 -3.27
N LEU A 73 11.75 8.76 -3.32
CA LEU A 73 11.74 7.89 -2.13
C LEU A 73 13.16 7.64 -1.60
N ALA A 74 14.13 7.43 -2.48
CA ALA A 74 15.53 7.29 -2.09
C ALA A 74 16.10 8.56 -1.43
N GLN A 75 15.66 9.75 -1.90
CA GLN A 75 16.06 11.02 -1.30
C GLN A 75 15.44 11.25 0.07
N ILE A 76 14.17 10.87 0.26
CA ILE A 76 13.49 10.95 1.57
C ILE A 76 14.21 10.07 2.59
N ASN A 77 14.56 8.83 2.23
CA ASN A 77 15.31 7.94 3.12
C ASN A 77 16.72 8.47 3.48
N ASN A 78 17.32 9.30 2.64
CA ASN A 78 18.63 9.90 2.90
C ASN A 78 18.57 11.23 3.65
N THR A 79 17.39 11.83 3.84
CA THR A 79 17.24 13.13 4.52
C THR A 79 16.84 13.03 5.99
N ASP A 80 16.65 11.82 6.52
CA ASP A 80 16.39 11.56 7.95
C ASP A 80 17.60 10.97 8.70
N ILE A 81 18.83 11.33 8.29
CA ILE A 81 20.04 11.01 9.08
C ILE A 81 20.81 12.31 9.32
N ASP A 82 20.26 13.15 10.20
CA ASP A 82 21.11 13.95 11.09
C ASP A 82 21.78 12.96 12.05
N ASP A 83 23.11 12.92 11.96
CA ASP A 83 24.01 11.87 12.46
C ASP A 83 24.31 11.97 13.97
N ASP A 84 23.41 12.55 14.79
CA ASP A 84 23.75 12.93 16.17
C ASP A 84 22.90 12.31 17.28
N ASP A 85 21.90 11.46 16.98
CA ASP A 85 21.03 10.94 18.05
C ASP A 85 20.44 9.53 17.80
N ARG A 86 21.27 8.57 17.39
CA ARG A 86 20.87 7.14 17.44
C ARG A 86 21.18 6.56 18.82
N PRO A 87 20.19 6.26 19.68
CA PRO A 87 20.42 5.33 20.77
C PRO A 87 20.77 3.97 20.14
N SER A 88 21.96 3.46 20.43
CA SER A 88 22.38 2.12 20.03
C SER A 88 21.39 1.10 20.58
N LEU A 89 20.50 0.60 19.72
CA LEU A 89 19.63 -0.52 20.05
C LEU A 89 20.50 -1.78 20.05
N ILE A 90 21.06 -2.09 21.22
CA ILE A 90 21.73 -3.38 21.45
C ILE A 90 20.63 -4.43 21.41
N VAL A 91 20.53 -5.15 20.30
CA VAL A 91 19.74 -6.37 20.24
C VAL A 91 20.60 -7.46 20.86
N GLU A 92 20.40 -7.74 22.15
CA GLU A 92 20.94 -8.95 22.76
C GLU A 92 20.29 -10.15 22.06
N LEU A 93 21.07 -10.89 21.27
CA LEU A 93 20.62 -12.18 20.78
C LEU A 93 20.47 -13.12 22.00
N PRO A 94 19.34 -13.83 22.14
CA PRO A 94 19.23 -14.91 23.11
C PRO A 94 20.29 -15.99 22.78
N PRO A 95 20.86 -16.65 23.80
CA PRO A 95 21.89 -17.65 23.58
C PRO A 95 21.35 -18.80 22.71
N ASP A 96 22.16 -19.20 21.75
CA ASP A 96 21.89 -20.26 20.79
C ASP A 96 21.55 -21.58 21.53
N PRO A 97 20.38 -22.19 21.31
CA PRO A 97 19.94 -23.39 22.04
C PRO A 97 20.76 -24.65 21.71
N THR A 98 21.80 -24.55 20.88
CA THR A 98 22.54 -25.69 20.36
C THR A 98 23.90 -25.95 21.02
N GLN A 99 24.19 -25.34 22.16
CA GLN A 99 25.32 -25.74 23.02
C GLN A 99 24.82 -26.33 24.34
N SER A 100 24.64 -27.65 24.36
CA SER A 100 24.65 -28.51 25.55
C SER A 100 25.28 -29.84 25.19
#